data_AF-A0A946F835-F1
#
_entry.id   AF-A0A946F835-F1
#
_cell.length_a   1.000
_cell.length_b   1.000
_cell.length_c   1.000
_cell.angle_alpha   90.00
_cell.angle_beta   90.00
_cell.angle_gamma   90.00
#
_symmetry.space_group_name_H-M   'P 1'
#
loop_
_entity.id
_entity.type
_entity.pdbx_description
1 polymer ?
#
loop_
_entity_poly.entity_id
_entity_poly.type
_entity_poly.pdbx_seq_one_letter_code
_entity_poly.pdbx_strand_id
1 'polypeptide(L)'
;PGLALPDANVLTAMYPLDLGEHADRGIASPPAEVGPTPYPDWVSSVDADGNETAGIRMPDISVPVATHTGFNPRHPDTGGPGEMLEYIGSTVPFAPTEEDRVAMNDPRPSLVKRYASRIDYLDQVRRAAQTLVEQRYLLAPDIDVCVEIAAERFDACVGAAASE
;
A
#
# COMPACT_ATOMS: atom_id res chain seq x y z
N PRO A 1 -8.64 5.46 8.16
CA PRO A 1 -8.75 3.98 8.11
C PRO A 1 -8.05 3.30 9.32
N GLY A 2 -7.93 3.96 10.48
CA GLY A 2 -7.19 3.41 11.63
C GLY A 2 -5.74 3.00 11.35
N LEU A 3 -5.20 3.37 10.18
CA LEU A 3 -3.92 2.91 9.68
C LEU A 3 -2.81 3.70 10.38
N ALA A 4 -1.90 3.00 11.05
CA ALA A 4 -0.72 3.62 11.61
C ALA A 4 0.20 4.03 10.44
N LEU A 5 0.33 5.33 10.22
CA LEU A 5 1.27 5.86 9.26
C LEU A 5 2.65 6.00 9.92
N PRO A 6 3.74 5.83 9.16
CA PRO A 6 5.07 6.12 9.68
C PRO A 6 5.17 7.58 10.12
N ASP A 7 5.84 7.82 11.25
CA ASP A 7 6.27 9.16 11.62
C ASP A 7 7.39 9.61 10.66
N ALA A 8 7.31 10.83 10.13
CA ALA A 8 8.35 11.36 9.26
C ALA A 8 9.74 11.35 9.91
N ASN A 9 9.82 11.44 11.24
CA ASN A 9 11.07 11.42 12.00
C ASN A 9 11.73 10.03 12.09
N VAL A 10 10.99 8.96 11.77
CA VAL A 10 11.56 7.59 11.74
C VAL A 10 11.89 7.11 10.33
N LEU A 11 11.53 7.89 9.31
CA LEU A 11 11.89 7.60 7.93
C LEU A 11 13.37 7.92 7.69
N THR A 12 14.00 7.14 6.82
CA THR A 12 15.40 7.37 6.42
C THR A 12 15.48 8.64 5.59
N ALA A 13 16.10 9.68 6.14
CA ALA A 13 16.34 10.93 5.45
C ALA A 13 17.73 10.97 4.80
N MET A 14 17.78 11.43 3.55
CA MET A 14 19.05 11.74 2.88
C MET A 14 19.44 13.20 3.08
N TYR A 15 20.68 13.45 3.48
CA TYR A 15 21.21 14.80 3.63
C TYR A 15 22.16 15.15 2.46
N PRO A 16 22.17 16.42 2.01
CA PRO A 16 23.21 16.89 1.11
C PRO A 16 24.58 16.77 1.79
N LEU A 17 25.59 16.36 1.04
CA LEU A 17 26.98 16.28 1.50
C LEU A 17 27.81 17.35 0.78
N ASP A 18 28.55 18.15 1.55
CA ASP A 18 29.63 18.98 1.03
C ASP A 18 30.90 18.14 0.99
N LEU A 19 31.39 17.90 -0.23
CA LEU A 19 32.59 17.10 -0.50
C LEU A 19 33.84 17.97 -0.66
N GLY A 20 33.74 19.29 -0.46
CA GLY A 20 34.84 20.25 -0.58
C GLY A 20 35.01 20.88 -1.96
N GLU A 21 35.97 21.81 -2.06
CA GLU A 21 36.16 22.71 -3.20
C GLU A 21 36.46 22.05 -4.57
N HIS A 22 36.80 20.76 -4.60
CA HIS A 22 37.15 20.02 -5.81
C HIS A 22 36.15 18.91 -6.16
N ALA A 23 34.97 18.93 -5.52
CA ALA A 23 33.91 17.96 -5.75
C ALA A 23 33.46 17.90 -7.23
N ASP A 24 33.47 19.05 -7.92
CA ASP A 24 33.16 19.18 -9.35
C ASP A 24 34.13 18.39 -10.25
N ARG A 25 35.35 18.14 -9.76
CA ARG A 25 36.38 17.33 -10.41
C ARG A 25 36.37 15.87 -9.97
N GLY A 26 35.40 15.47 -9.14
CA GLY A 26 35.30 14.13 -8.56
C GLY A 26 36.32 13.86 -7.45
N ILE A 27 36.90 14.90 -6.84
CA ILE A 27 37.87 14.78 -5.74
C ILE A 27 37.19 15.24 -4.45
N ALA A 28 36.97 14.31 -3.51
CA ALA A 28 36.36 14.61 -2.22
C ALA A 28 37.42 14.87 -1.13
N SER A 29 37.12 15.79 -0.21
CA SER A 29 37.91 16.09 0.99
C SER A 29 37.23 15.51 2.23
N PRO A 30 37.69 14.37 2.78
CA PRO A 30 37.08 13.77 3.95
C PRO A 30 37.52 14.46 5.27
N PRO A 31 36.66 14.48 6.30
CA PRO A 31 35.27 14.02 6.27
C PRO A 31 34.37 15.01 5.51
N ALA A 32 33.38 14.49 4.78
CA ALA A 32 32.35 15.32 4.16
C ALA A 32 31.50 16.01 5.22
N GLU A 33 31.10 17.27 4.97
CA GLU A 33 30.20 17.99 5.86
C GLU A 33 28.74 17.69 5.50
N VAL A 34 27.92 17.38 6.50
CA VAL A 34 26.50 17.10 6.30
C VAL A 34 25.73 18.41 6.32
N GLY A 35 24.97 18.70 5.28
CA GLY A 35 24.16 19.91 5.21
C GLY A 35 23.02 19.91 6.23
N PRO A 36 22.44 21.09 6.53
CA PRO A 36 21.56 21.27 7.69
C PRO A 36 20.13 20.76 7.47
N THR A 37 19.72 20.52 6.22
CA THR A 37 18.34 20.16 5.87
C THR A 37 18.36 18.93 4.98
N PRO A 38 17.62 17.86 5.34
CA PRO A 38 17.51 16.70 4.48
C PRO A 38 16.76 17.03 3.20
N TYR A 39 16.99 16.24 2.16
CA TYR A 39 16.11 16.23 1.00
C TYR A 39 14.72 15.78 1.42
N PRO A 40 13.65 16.33 0.80
CA PRO A 40 12.30 15.86 1.07
C PRO A 40 12.13 14.44 0.53
N ASP A 41 11.58 13.55 1.37
CA ASP A 41 11.21 12.20 0.97
C ASP A 41 9.74 12.18 0.51
N TRP A 42 9.55 11.88 -0.78
CA TRP A 42 8.23 11.82 -1.40
C TRP A 42 7.80 10.37 -1.63
N VAL A 43 6.52 10.10 -1.38
CA VAL A 43 5.90 8.78 -1.59
C VAL A 43 4.69 8.94 -2.50
N SER A 44 4.26 7.85 -3.14
CA SER A 44 3.11 7.86 -4.05
C SER A 44 1.85 8.43 -3.39
N SER A 45 1.09 9.23 -4.15
CA SER A 45 -0.24 9.67 -3.71
C SER A 45 -1.21 8.50 -3.69
N VAL A 46 -2.09 8.48 -2.69
CA VAL A 46 -3.12 7.45 -2.48
C VAL A 46 -4.53 7.99 -2.70
N ASP A 47 -5.48 7.11 -3.02
CA ASP A 47 -6.90 7.44 -3.12
C ASP A 47 -7.61 7.42 -1.75
N ALA A 48 -8.94 7.59 -1.75
CA ALA A 48 -9.74 7.58 -0.52
C ALA A 48 -9.71 6.24 0.23
N ASP A 49 -9.32 5.16 -0.45
CA ASP A 49 -9.15 3.84 0.13
C ASP A 49 -7.72 3.62 0.62
N GLY A 50 -6.84 4.61 0.49
CA GLY A 50 -5.44 4.52 0.91
C GLY A 50 -4.56 3.70 -0.04
N ASN A 51 -5.04 3.40 -1.24
CA ASN A 51 -4.31 2.64 -2.26
C ASN A 51 -3.63 3.59 -3.27
N GLU A 52 -2.45 3.24 -3.78
CA GLU A 52 -1.68 4.09 -4.67
C GLU A 52 -2.43 4.40 -5.99
N THR A 53 -2.35 5.68 -6.41
CA THR A 53 -3.00 6.16 -7.65
C THR A 53 -2.07 6.17 -8.86
N ALA A 54 -0.75 6.09 -8.64
CA ALA A 54 0.27 6.08 -9.66
C ALA A 54 0.69 4.64 -10.03
N GLY A 55 1.45 4.50 -11.12
CA GLY A 55 1.98 3.22 -11.58
C GLY A 55 0.95 2.31 -12.26
N ILE A 56 1.29 1.02 -12.37
CA ILE A 56 0.40 0.00 -12.94
C ILE A 56 -0.46 -0.55 -11.81
N ARG A 57 -1.74 -0.18 -11.78
CA ARG A 57 -2.69 -0.65 -10.77
C ARG A 57 -3.14 -2.07 -11.11
N MET A 58 -2.59 -3.04 -10.39
CA MET A 58 -3.03 -4.43 -10.44
C MET A 58 -4.50 -4.56 -9.97
N PRO A 59 -5.21 -5.65 -10.32
CA PRO A 59 -6.62 -5.81 -9.98
C PRO A 59 -6.93 -5.59 -8.49
N ASP A 60 -6.05 -6.03 -7.58
CA ASP A 60 -6.19 -5.82 -6.13
C ASP A 60 -6.20 -4.36 -5.68
N ILE A 61 -5.61 -3.46 -6.48
CA ILE A 61 -5.52 -2.02 -6.20
C ILE A 61 -6.67 -1.27 -6.89
N SER A 62 -7.09 -1.73 -8.07
CA SER A 62 -8.19 -1.11 -8.82
C SER A 62 -9.58 -1.58 -8.40
N VAL A 63 -9.67 -2.79 -7.84
CA VAL A 63 -10.91 -3.42 -7.32
C VAL A 63 -10.62 -3.92 -5.90
N PRO A 64 -10.41 -3.02 -4.93
CA PRO A 64 -9.82 -3.39 -3.65
C PRO A 64 -10.82 -4.04 -2.68
N VAL A 65 -10.32 -4.97 -1.88
CA VAL A 65 -10.98 -5.48 -0.65
C VAL A 65 -10.25 -5.03 0.63
N ALA A 66 -9.12 -4.35 0.46
CA ALA A 66 -8.26 -3.87 1.53
C ALA A 66 -7.48 -2.63 1.08
N THR A 67 -6.90 -1.92 2.04
CA THR A 67 -5.79 -1.00 1.78
C THR A 67 -4.50 -1.80 1.74
N HIS A 68 -3.73 -1.65 0.68
CA HIS A 68 -2.38 -2.16 0.57
C HIS A 68 -1.40 -1.00 0.68
N THR A 69 -0.44 -1.10 1.57
CA THR A 69 0.59 -0.07 1.73
C THR A 69 1.96 -0.70 1.85
N GLY A 70 2.98 -0.03 1.30
CA GLY A 70 4.38 -0.37 1.53
C GLY A 70 4.86 -0.13 2.97
N PHE A 71 4.02 0.45 3.83
CA PHE A 71 4.39 0.74 5.21
C PHE A 71 3.86 -0.30 6.20
N ASN A 72 4.72 -0.74 7.12
CA ASN A 72 4.35 -1.60 8.24
C ASN A 72 5.09 -1.17 9.53
N PRO A 73 4.63 -0.11 10.21
CA PRO A 73 5.21 0.32 11.47
C PRO A 73 5.03 -0.72 12.57
N ARG A 74 6.03 -0.91 13.42
CA ARG A 74 5.98 -1.88 14.53
C ARG A 74 4.95 -1.48 15.57
N HIS A 75 4.19 -2.48 16.03
CA HIS A 75 3.26 -2.34 17.14
C HIS A 75 4.02 -2.08 18.45
N PRO A 76 3.47 -1.29 19.40
CA PRO A 76 4.13 -1.02 20.68
C PRO A 76 4.56 -2.27 21.46
N ASP A 77 3.80 -3.35 21.35
CA ASP A 77 4.08 -4.61 22.06
C ASP A 77 5.25 -5.41 21.47
N THR A 78 5.72 -5.06 20.26
CA THR A 78 6.81 -5.78 19.58
C THR A 78 8.20 -5.18 19.85
N GLY A 79 8.26 -4.03 20.54
CA GLY A 79 9.49 -3.24 20.72
C GLY A 79 9.84 -2.38 19.49
N GLY A 80 10.52 -1.25 19.71
CA GLY A 80 10.79 -0.26 18.66
C GLY A 80 9.51 0.33 18.04
N PRO A 81 8.56 0.83 18.84
CA PRO A 81 7.27 1.33 18.36
C PRO A 81 7.43 2.36 17.25
N GLY A 82 6.69 2.18 16.16
CA GLY A 82 6.69 3.11 15.03
C GLY A 82 7.86 2.93 14.06
N GLU A 83 8.92 2.19 14.43
CA GLU A 83 9.97 1.84 13.46
C GLU A 83 9.39 0.98 12.33
N MET A 84 9.95 1.13 11.13
CA MET A 84 9.52 0.41 9.95
C MET A 84 9.99 -1.05 9.98
N LEU A 85 9.08 -1.98 9.70
CA LEU A 85 9.47 -3.31 9.24
C LEU A 85 9.85 -3.22 7.76
N GLU A 86 11.15 -3.06 7.50
CA GLU A 86 11.67 -2.92 6.15
C GLU A 86 11.26 -4.08 5.24
N TYR A 87 10.91 -3.76 4.00
CA TYR A 87 10.49 -4.69 2.94
C TYR A 87 9.20 -5.47 3.20
N ILE A 88 8.48 -5.18 4.28
CA ILE A 88 7.19 -5.79 4.58
C ILE A 88 6.13 -4.69 4.57
N GLY A 89 5.16 -4.81 3.65
CA GLY A 89 4.00 -3.93 3.63
C GLY A 89 2.88 -4.39 4.57
N SER A 90 1.84 -3.59 4.68
CA SER A 90 0.61 -3.95 5.40
C SER A 90 -0.56 -4.11 4.45
N THR A 91 -1.44 -5.05 4.78
CA THR A 91 -2.77 -5.18 4.17
C THR A 91 -3.81 -5.00 5.26
N VAL A 92 -4.64 -3.97 5.13
CA VAL A 92 -5.68 -3.64 6.12
C VAL A 92 -7.04 -3.86 5.47
N PRO A 93 -7.72 -5.00 5.75
CA PRO A 93 -9.02 -5.33 5.16
C PRO A 93 -10.05 -4.21 5.33
N PHE A 94 -10.97 -4.09 4.38
CA PHE A 94 -12.17 -3.29 4.56
C PHE A 94 -13.15 -4.05 5.46
N ALA A 95 -13.98 -3.30 6.19
CA ALA A 95 -15.07 -3.87 6.95
C ALA A 95 -15.99 -4.72 6.05
N PRO A 96 -16.32 -5.98 6.40
CA PRO A 96 -17.20 -6.80 5.58
C PRO A 96 -18.61 -6.24 5.52
N THR A 97 -19.15 -5.83 6.67
CA THR A 97 -20.51 -5.25 6.81
C THR A 97 -20.48 -3.77 7.17
N GLU A 98 -21.63 -3.10 7.09
CA GLU A 98 -21.76 -1.71 7.55
C GLU A 98 -21.72 -1.61 9.07
N GLU A 99 -22.22 -2.63 9.77
CA GLU A 99 -22.14 -2.75 11.22
C GLU A 99 -20.68 -2.81 11.68
N ASP A 100 -19.87 -3.66 11.05
CA ASP A 100 -18.43 -3.76 11.33
C ASP A 100 -17.73 -2.43 11.02
N ARG A 101 -18.10 -1.80 9.89
CA ARG A 101 -17.53 -0.51 9.48
C ARG A 101 -17.74 0.56 10.55
N VAL A 102 -18.95 0.64 11.11
CA VAL A 102 -19.28 1.57 12.19
C VAL A 102 -18.54 1.20 13.48
N ALA A 103 -18.51 -0.09 13.85
CA ALA A 103 -17.83 -0.56 15.05
C ALA A 103 -16.32 -0.27 15.03
N MET A 104 -15.67 -0.44 13.87
CA MET A 104 -14.25 -0.16 13.65
C MET A 104 -13.96 1.33 13.38
N ASN A 105 -15.00 2.16 13.29
CA ASN A 105 -14.90 3.56 12.88
C ASN A 105 -14.13 3.73 11.55
N ASP A 106 -14.36 2.81 10.60
CA ASP A 106 -13.69 2.81 9.31
C ASP A 106 -14.37 3.81 8.34
N PRO A 107 -13.64 4.82 7.84
CA PRO A 107 -14.21 5.76 6.87
C PRO A 107 -14.41 5.14 5.47
N ARG A 108 -13.75 4.01 5.17
CA ARG A 108 -13.84 3.36 3.86
C ARG A 108 -15.16 2.59 3.75
N PRO A 109 -15.88 2.62 2.61
CA PRO A 109 -17.07 1.79 2.39
C PRO A 109 -16.82 0.31 2.68
N SER A 110 -17.81 -0.37 3.29
CA SER A 110 -17.75 -1.81 3.55
C SER A 110 -17.77 -2.64 2.26
N LEU A 111 -17.39 -3.92 2.34
CA LEU A 111 -17.42 -4.82 1.20
C LEU A 111 -18.84 -4.99 0.64
N VAL A 112 -19.85 -5.16 1.49
CA VAL A 112 -21.26 -5.25 1.06
C VAL A 112 -21.79 -3.97 0.43
N LYS A 113 -21.19 -2.82 0.75
CA LYS A 113 -21.53 -1.54 0.12
C LYS A 113 -20.86 -1.38 -1.25
N ARG A 114 -19.69 -1.97 -1.45
CA ARG A 114 -18.88 -1.90 -2.69
C ARG A 114 -19.35 -2.87 -3.75
N TYR A 115 -19.59 -4.11 -3.34
CA TYR A 115 -19.83 -5.23 -4.25
C TYR A 115 -21.19 -5.84 -3.94
N ALA A 116 -22.02 -5.99 -4.98
CA ALA A 116 -23.35 -6.56 -4.81
C ALA A 116 -23.30 -8.05 -4.42
N SER A 117 -22.23 -8.75 -4.80
CA SER A 117 -21.96 -10.14 -4.44
C SER A 117 -20.50 -10.49 -4.71
N ARG A 118 -20.06 -11.66 -4.24
CA ARG A 118 -18.77 -12.24 -4.62
C ARG A 118 -18.60 -12.38 -6.14
N ILE A 119 -19.68 -12.72 -6.86
CA ILE A 119 -19.65 -12.84 -8.33
C ILE A 119 -19.41 -11.48 -8.97
N ASP A 120 -20.11 -10.44 -8.50
CA ASP A 120 -19.91 -9.06 -8.98
C ASP A 120 -18.48 -8.57 -8.75
N TYR A 121 -17.90 -8.84 -7.58
CA TYR A 121 -16.50 -8.56 -7.29
C TYR A 121 -15.55 -9.24 -8.30
N LEU A 122 -15.70 -10.55 -8.51
CA LEU A 122 -14.81 -11.29 -9.42
C LEU A 122 -14.98 -10.88 -10.89
N ASP A 123 -16.19 -10.50 -11.30
CA ASP A 123 -16.43 -9.93 -12.62
C ASP A 123 -15.74 -8.57 -12.79
N GLN A 124 -15.73 -7.73 -11.75
CA GLN A 124 -14.99 -6.46 -11.75
C GLN A 124 -13.47 -6.71 -11.83
N VAL A 125 -12.93 -7.66 -11.05
CA VAL A 125 -11.52 -8.08 -11.11
C VAL A 125 -11.15 -8.56 -12.52
N ARG A 126 -11.98 -9.41 -13.13
CA ARG A 126 -11.75 -9.92 -14.49
C ARG A 126 -11.68 -8.79 -15.51
N ARG A 127 -12.59 -7.81 -15.43
CA ARG A 127 -12.58 -6.61 -16.30
C ARG A 127 -11.31 -5.77 -16.11
N ALA A 128 -10.87 -5.59 -14.87
CA ALA A 128 -9.61 -4.89 -14.57
C ALA A 128 -8.41 -5.62 -15.18
N ALA A 129 -8.31 -6.95 -15.02
CA ALA A 129 -7.25 -7.76 -15.62
C ALA A 129 -7.28 -7.71 -17.15
N GLN A 130 -8.47 -7.79 -17.77
CA GLN A 130 -8.63 -7.63 -19.22
C GLN A 130 -8.11 -6.28 -19.72
N THR A 131 -8.39 -5.19 -18.99
CA THR A 131 -7.87 -3.85 -19.31
C THR A 131 -6.35 -3.82 -19.30
N LEU A 132 -5.71 -4.50 -18.34
CA LEU A 132 -4.25 -4.62 -18.28
C LEU A 132 -3.68 -5.47 -19.42
N VAL A 133 -4.39 -6.49 -19.88
CA VAL A 133 -4.02 -7.27 -21.09
C VAL A 133 -4.07 -6.39 -22.34
N GLU A 134 -5.13 -5.60 -22.51
CA GLU A 134 -5.26 -4.64 -23.62
C GLU A 134 -4.12 -3.61 -23.61
N GLN A 135 -3.70 -3.19 -22.43
CA GLN A 135 -2.56 -2.29 -22.23
C GLN A 135 -1.19 -2.99 -22.36
N ARG A 136 -1.17 -4.32 -22.52
CA ARG A 136 0.05 -5.17 -22.61
C ARG A 136 0.87 -5.23 -21.31
N TYR A 137 0.23 -5.05 -20.16
CA TYR A 137 0.84 -5.25 -18.85
C TYR A 137 0.65 -6.68 -18.30
N LEU A 138 -0.39 -7.38 -18.76
CA LEU A 138 -0.64 -8.79 -18.42
C LEU A 138 -0.75 -9.65 -19.69
N LEU A 139 -0.49 -10.95 -19.54
CA LEU A 139 -0.81 -11.93 -20.58
C LEU A 139 -2.27 -12.39 -20.43
N ALA A 140 -2.90 -12.78 -21.53
CA ALA A 140 -4.28 -13.28 -21.49
C ALA A 140 -4.49 -14.47 -20.52
N PRO A 141 -3.56 -15.44 -20.40
CA PRO A 141 -3.68 -16.51 -19.40
C PRO A 141 -3.64 -16.03 -17.95
N ASP A 142 -3.03 -14.87 -17.66
CA ASP A 142 -2.90 -14.36 -16.29
C ASP A 142 -4.22 -13.82 -15.73
N ILE A 143 -5.23 -13.61 -16.59
CA ILE A 143 -6.55 -13.15 -16.15
C ILE A 143 -7.15 -14.12 -15.13
N ASP A 144 -7.10 -15.42 -15.39
CA ASP A 144 -7.69 -16.42 -14.49
C ASP A 144 -6.89 -16.51 -13.18
N VAL A 145 -5.56 -16.37 -13.24
CA VAL A 145 -4.69 -16.30 -12.06
C VAL A 145 -5.06 -15.10 -11.18
N CYS A 146 -5.27 -13.92 -11.76
CA CYS A 146 -5.72 -12.74 -11.02
C CYS A 146 -7.07 -12.98 -10.34
N VAL A 147 -8.01 -13.62 -11.04
CA VAL A 147 -9.34 -13.91 -10.49
C VAL A 147 -9.28 -14.93 -9.35
N GLU A 148 -8.46 -15.97 -9.48
CA GLU A 148 -8.24 -16.98 -8.42
C GLU A 148 -7.65 -16.35 -7.15
N ILE A 149 -6.57 -15.59 -7.27
CA ILE A 149 -5.93 -14.92 -6.14
C ILE A 149 -6.90 -13.92 -5.48
N ALA A 150 -7.62 -13.14 -6.29
CA ALA A 150 -8.59 -12.17 -5.78
C ALA A 150 -9.74 -12.85 -5.03
N ALA A 151 -10.16 -14.04 -5.47
CA ALA A 151 -11.19 -14.82 -4.83
C ALA A 151 -10.78 -15.29 -3.43
N GLU A 152 -9.56 -15.83 -3.29
CA GLU A 152 -9.02 -16.23 -2.00
C GLU A 152 -8.93 -15.04 -1.03
N ARG A 153 -8.48 -13.88 -1.52
CA ARG A 153 -8.40 -12.64 -0.72
C ARG A 153 -9.76 -12.14 -0.27
N PHE A 154 -10.75 -12.15 -1.16
CA PHE A 154 -12.11 -11.74 -0.80
C PHE A 154 -12.69 -12.65 0.28
N ASP A 155 -12.53 -13.97 0.12
CA ASP A 155 -13.02 -14.96 1.09
C ASP A 155 -12.31 -14.80 2.44
N ALA A 156 -11.01 -14.52 2.45
CA ALA A 156 -10.26 -14.21 3.67
C ALA A 156 -10.74 -12.92 4.34
N CYS A 157 -11.01 -11.85 3.59
CA CYS A 157 -11.48 -10.58 4.15
C CYS A 157 -12.90 -10.71 4.74
N VAL A 158 -13.79 -11.48 4.10
CA VAL A 158 -15.12 -11.76 4.63
C VAL A 158 -15.06 -12.71 5.82
N GLY A 159 -14.20 -13.73 5.77
CA GLY A 159 -14.04 -14.74 6.83
C GLY A 159 -13.34 -14.26 8.10
N ALA A 160 -12.44 -13.27 7.99
CA ALA A 160 -11.74 -12.70 9.14
C ALA A 160 -12.68 -12.11 10.20
N ALA A 161 -13.84 -11.58 9.81
CA ALA A 161 -14.86 -11.06 10.74
C ALA A 161 -15.62 -12.15 11.52
N ALA A 162 -15.53 -13.41 11.13
CA ALA A 162 -16.16 -14.52 11.86
C ALA A 162 -15.26 -15.12 12.96
N SER A 163 -14.03 -14.60 13.12
CA SER A 163 -12.97 -15.21 13.93
C SER A 163 -12.52 -14.37 15.14
N GLU A 164 -13.22 -13.29 15.46
CA GLU A 164 -13.02 -12.45 16.67
C GLU A 164 -14.26 -12.48 17.57
#